data_AF-A0A2J4PM32-F1
#
_entry.id   AF-A0A2J4PM32-F1
#
_cell.length_a   1.000
_cell.length_b   1.000
_cell.length_c   1.000
_cell.angle_alpha   90.00
_cell.angle_beta   90.00
_cell.angle_gamma   90.00
#
_symmetry.space_group_name_H-M   'P 1'
#
loop_
_entity.id
_entity.type
_entity.pdbx_description
1 polymer ?
#
loop_
_entity_poly.entity_id
_entity_poly.type
_entity_poly.pdbx_seq_one_letter_code
_entity_poly.pdbx_strand_id
1 'polypeptide(L)'
;GVRRAIQAGFDGVEIHGANTYLIQQFYSPNSNQRDDEWGGSRDNRAKFPLAVLDITHKMARQYADDAFIIGYRFSPEEMEVPGIRFADTMYLLEKLAARGVDYLHFSVGATLRPSIVDTTDPTPLIEKYCAMRSETLAQVPVMGVGGVVNAADAEQGLDHGYDLMAVGRACIAYPDWTARIAAGEELELFIDSTQREALNIPEPLWRFSLVEAMIRDMSMGDAKFKPGMFVETVQDDANELVINVSLENDRIADIALAASPVQTVEFTTSFEEIRERILSANTPHVDAISGATSQSEAVKKAVSKAMLKSSKALAAEEGAGDAAPKSYDVVVVGSGGAGLAAAIQAHDEGARVLIVEKMPTIGGNTIKASAGMNAAETRFQ
;
A
#
# COMPACT_ATOMS: atom_id res chain seq x y z
N GLY A 1 3.68 14.55 -21.16
CA GLY A 1 4.38 13.32 -20.78
C GLY A 1 4.96 12.65 -22.00
N VAL A 2 4.11 12.03 -22.81
CA VAL A 2 4.45 11.14 -23.94
C VAL A 2 5.64 11.58 -24.78
N ARG A 3 5.60 12.77 -25.42
CA ARG A 3 6.73 13.25 -26.24
C ARG A 3 8.06 13.26 -25.49
N ARG A 4 8.07 13.64 -24.21
CA ARG A 4 9.31 13.67 -23.40
C ARG A 4 9.80 12.26 -23.08
N ALA A 5 8.89 11.32 -22.81
CA ALA A 5 9.24 9.92 -22.59
C ALA A 5 9.90 9.33 -23.85
N ILE A 6 9.30 9.57 -25.01
CA ILE A 6 9.86 9.16 -26.31
C ILE A 6 11.25 9.77 -26.53
N GLN A 7 11.41 11.08 -26.31
CA GLN A 7 12.70 11.76 -26.46
C GLN A 7 13.76 11.31 -25.47
N ALA A 8 13.36 10.80 -24.30
CA ALA A 8 14.24 10.21 -23.31
C ALA A 8 14.59 8.75 -23.61
N GLY A 9 14.02 8.15 -24.66
CA GLY A 9 14.32 6.78 -25.09
C GLY A 9 13.54 5.69 -24.35
N PHE A 10 12.41 6.02 -23.71
CA PHE A 10 11.53 5.00 -23.14
C PHE A 10 10.82 4.21 -24.26
N ASP A 11 10.66 2.90 -24.06
CA ASP A 11 9.96 2.00 -24.98
C ASP A 11 8.43 2.17 -24.98
N GLY A 12 7.90 2.89 -23.98
CA GLY A 12 6.46 3.08 -23.85
C GLY A 12 6.06 4.02 -22.72
N VAL A 13 4.75 4.15 -22.53
CA VAL A 13 4.12 4.86 -21.42
C VAL A 13 2.93 4.09 -20.87
N GLU A 14 2.70 4.19 -19.57
CA GLU A 14 1.47 3.72 -18.93
C GLU A 14 0.61 4.91 -18.52
N ILE A 15 -0.65 4.93 -18.95
CA ILE A 15 -1.64 5.92 -18.53
C ILE A 15 -2.18 5.50 -17.17
N HIS A 16 -1.94 6.32 -16.14
CA HIS A 16 -2.35 6.01 -14.78
C HIS A 16 -3.79 6.49 -14.48
N GLY A 17 -4.76 5.62 -14.75
CA GLY A 17 -6.19 5.79 -14.47
C GLY A 17 -6.69 5.09 -13.21
N ALA A 18 -5.84 4.95 -12.20
CA ALA A 18 -6.11 4.22 -10.96
C ALA A 18 -5.81 5.07 -9.71
N ASN A 19 -5.91 4.46 -8.53
CA ASN A 19 -5.50 4.99 -7.21
C ASN A 19 -6.01 6.40 -6.91
N THR A 20 -7.26 6.68 -7.27
CA THR A 20 -7.95 7.97 -7.05
C THR A 20 -7.27 9.19 -7.65
N TYR A 21 -6.33 8.99 -8.59
CA TYR A 21 -5.72 10.07 -9.37
C TYR A 21 -6.70 10.66 -10.39
N LEU A 22 -6.31 11.79 -10.98
CA LEU A 22 -7.15 12.64 -11.83
C LEU A 22 -8.00 11.88 -12.87
N ILE A 23 -7.41 10.94 -13.62
CA ILE A 23 -8.13 10.21 -14.66
C ILE A 23 -9.25 9.34 -14.05
N GLN A 24 -8.96 8.66 -12.93
CA GLN A 24 -9.99 7.94 -12.18
C GLN A 24 -11.04 8.90 -11.62
N GLN A 25 -10.65 10.08 -11.13
CA GLN A 25 -11.59 11.06 -10.59
C GLN A 25 -12.62 11.50 -11.64
N PHE A 26 -12.20 11.71 -12.89
CA PHE A 26 -13.13 12.00 -13.98
C PHE A 26 -14.07 10.82 -14.28
N TYR A 27 -13.58 9.59 -14.15
CA TYR A 27 -14.40 8.41 -14.43
C TYR A 27 -15.38 8.08 -13.30
N SER A 28 -14.98 8.33 -12.06
CA SER A 28 -15.73 8.03 -10.85
C SER A 28 -16.98 8.89 -10.73
N PRO A 29 -18.17 8.29 -10.51
CA PRO A 29 -19.37 9.04 -10.18
C PRO A 29 -19.33 9.65 -8.77
N ASN A 30 -18.36 9.30 -7.92
CA ASN A 30 -18.21 9.91 -6.59
C ASN A 30 -17.60 11.30 -6.70
N SER A 31 -16.47 11.39 -7.40
CA SER A 31 -15.67 12.62 -7.46
C SER A 31 -16.08 13.51 -8.63
N ASN A 32 -16.57 12.94 -9.74
CA ASN A 32 -17.09 13.72 -10.87
C ASN A 32 -18.59 13.97 -10.76
N GLN A 33 -18.94 15.08 -10.10
CA GLN A 33 -20.31 15.60 -9.99
C GLN A 33 -20.62 16.70 -11.04
N ARG A 34 -19.87 16.75 -12.15
CA ARG A 34 -20.08 17.76 -13.20
C ARG A 34 -21.37 17.49 -13.96
N ASP A 35 -21.97 18.56 -14.46
CA ASP A 35 -23.18 18.57 -15.30
C ASP A 35 -22.88 18.87 -16.78
N ASP A 36 -21.61 19.07 -17.12
CA ASP A 36 -21.15 19.32 -18.48
C ASP A 36 -20.84 18.02 -19.24
N GLU A 37 -20.24 18.15 -20.42
CA GLU A 37 -19.99 17.02 -21.30
C GLU A 37 -18.98 15.99 -20.75
N TRP A 38 -18.26 16.33 -19.66
CA TRP A 38 -17.27 15.48 -19.02
C TRP A 38 -17.79 14.77 -17.77
N GLY A 39 -19.05 15.01 -17.36
CA GLY A 39 -19.66 14.40 -16.18
C GLY A 39 -21.12 13.98 -16.37
N GLY A 40 -21.74 13.58 -15.27
CA GLY A 40 -23.10 13.04 -15.28
C GLY A 40 -23.12 11.58 -15.73
N SER A 41 -23.42 11.31 -17.00
CA SER A 41 -23.57 9.94 -17.51
C SER A 41 -22.24 9.17 -17.52
N ARG A 42 -22.31 7.84 -17.49
CA ARG A 42 -21.11 6.97 -17.62
C ARG A 42 -20.33 7.25 -18.91
N ASP A 43 -21.04 7.58 -19.99
CA ASP A 43 -20.44 7.90 -21.29
C ASP A 43 -19.64 9.19 -21.24
N ASN A 44 -20.19 10.23 -20.60
CA ASN A 44 -19.50 11.51 -20.42
C ASN A 44 -18.28 11.38 -19.52
N ARG A 45 -18.41 10.66 -18.40
CA ARG A 45 -17.29 10.39 -17.48
C ARG A 45 -16.15 9.60 -18.15
N ALA A 46 -16.48 8.71 -19.08
CA ALA A 46 -15.48 7.97 -19.87
C ALA A 46 -14.73 8.85 -20.89
N LYS A 47 -15.26 10.03 -21.28
CA LYS A 47 -14.62 10.84 -22.32
C LYS A 47 -13.22 11.28 -21.96
N PHE A 48 -12.97 11.66 -20.69
CA PHE A 48 -11.65 12.14 -20.30
C PHE A 48 -10.56 11.05 -20.38
N PRO A 49 -10.73 9.85 -19.77
CA PRO A 49 -9.81 8.72 -20.00
C PRO A 49 -9.54 8.44 -21.49
N LEU A 50 -10.59 8.42 -22.30
CA LEU A 50 -10.47 8.09 -23.73
C LEU A 50 -9.77 9.19 -24.53
N ALA A 51 -10.04 10.46 -24.22
CA ALA A 51 -9.36 11.59 -24.84
C ALA A 51 -7.85 11.60 -24.50
N VAL A 52 -7.47 11.20 -23.27
CA VAL A 52 -6.07 11.04 -22.88
C VAL A 52 -5.40 9.93 -23.71
N LEU A 53 -6.08 8.80 -23.92
CA LEU A 53 -5.58 7.74 -24.80
C LEU A 53 -5.44 8.22 -26.25
N ASP A 54 -6.44 8.90 -26.79
CA ASP A 54 -6.44 9.41 -28.17
C ASP A 54 -5.26 10.37 -28.41
N ILE A 55 -5.00 11.28 -27.46
CA ILE A 55 -3.84 12.18 -27.52
C ILE A 55 -2.52 11.43 -27.34
N THR A 56 -2.50 10.37 -26.52
CA THR A 56 -1.30 9.52 -26.36
C THR A 56 -0.93 8.83 -27.67
N HIS A 57 -1.89 8.20 -28.35
CA HIS A 57 -1.67 7.66 -29.70
C HIS A 57 -1.26 8.71 -30.71
N LYS A 58 -1.85 9.91 -30.65
CA LYS A 58 -1.46 11.01 -31.54
C LYS A 58 0.02 11.38 -31.33
N MET A 59 0.49 11.43 -30.09
CA MET A 59 1.89 11.73 -29.78
C MET A 59 2.82 10.58 -30.15
N ALA A 60 2.46 9.33 -29.88
CA ALA A 60 3.25 8.16 -30.27
C ALA A 60 3.44 8.11 -31.79
N ARG A 61 2.36 8.20 -32.58
CA ARG A 61 2.43 8.23 -34.06
C ARG A 61 3.27 9.36 -34.64
N GLN A 62 3.40 10.47 -33.91
CA GLN A 62 4.15 11.64 -34.39
C GLN A 62 5.64 11.56 -34.06
N TYR A 63 6.00 10.93 -32.95
CA TYR A 63 7.34 11.07 -32.37
C TYR A 63 8.06 9.74 -32.11
N ALA A 64 7.36 8.61 -32.09
CA ALA A 64 7.91 7.28 -31.80
C ALA A 64 7.79 6.33 -33.00
N ASP A 65 8.51 5.21 -32.91
CA ASP A 65 8.38 4.09 -33.83
C ASP A 65 7.13 3.24 -33.49
N ASP A 66 6.71 2.39 -34.42
CA ASP A 66 5.52 1.54 -34.28
C ASP A 66 5.60 0.53 -33.12
N ALA A 67 6.79 0.31 -32.55
CA ALA A 67 7.02 -0.56 -31.39
C ALA A 67 6.70 0.09 -30.04
N PHE A 68 6.32 1.38 -30.01
CA PHE A 68 6.11 2.12 -28.77
C PHE A 68 4.84 1.70 -28.03
N ILE A 69 5.01 1.24 -26.79
CA ILE A 69 3.95 0.62 -25.97
C ILE A 69 3.10 1.67 -25.24
N ILE A 70 1.79 1.49 -25.24
CA ILE A 70 0.81 2.30 -24.52
C ILE A 70 -0.05 1.40 -23.63
N GLY A 71 0.26 1.39 -22.34
CA GLY A 71 -0.52 0.69 -21.32
C GLY A 71 -1.57 1.58 -20.65
N TYR A 72 -2.55 0.97 -19.99
CA TYR A 72 -3.50 1.66 -19.13
C TYR A 72 -3.71 0.93 -17.79
N ARG A 73 -3.42 1.63 -16.68
CA ARG A 73 -3.60 1.09 -15.32
C ARG A 73 -4.89 1.62 -14.71
N PHE A 74 -5.70 0.74 -14.11
CA PHE A 74 -7.02 1.09 -13.60
C PHE A 74 -7.30 0.51 -12.21
N SER A 75 -8.10 1.22 -11.42
CA SER A 75 -8.70 0.69 -10.18
C SER A 75 -10.04 0.04 -10.53
N PRO A 76 -10.25 -1.27 -10.26
CA PRO A 76 -11.46 -1.95 -10.70
C PRO A 76 -12.75 -1.46 -10.05
N GLU A 77 -12.67 -0.94 -8.82
CA GLU A 77 -13.83 -0.60 -7.99
C GLU A 77 -13.46 0.49 -6.98
N GLU A 78 -14.50 1.15 -6.44
CA GLU A 78 -14.44 2.15 -5.37
C GLU A 78 -15.42 1.81 -4.24
N MET A 79 -15.02 2.05 -2.99
CA MET A 79 -15.88 1.86 -1.81
C MET A 79 -17.00 2.89 -1.73
N GLU A 80 -16.80 4.05 -2.35
CA GLU A 80 -17.71 5.17 -2.28
C GLU A 80 -19.07 4.87 -2.94
N VAL A 81 -20.10 5.58 -2.46
CA VAL A 81 -21.49 5.46 -2.94
C VAL A 81 -22.02 6.86 -3.26
N PRO A 82 -22.26 7.20 -4.54
CA PRO A 82 -21.95 6.41 -5.73
C PRO A 82 -20.43 6.25 -5.92
N GLY A 83 -19.98 5.20 -6.60
CA GLY A 83 -18.56 4.97 -6.91
C GLY A 83 -18.42 4.08 -8.14
N ILE A 84 -17.20 3.84 -8.59
CA ILE A 84 -16.92 2.88 -9.68
C ILE A 84 -17.35 1.47 -9.23
N ARG A 85 -18.19 0.82 -10.04
CA ARG A 85 -18.52 -0.60 -9.90
C ARG A 85 -17.82 -1.41 -10.98
N PHE A 86 -17.66 -2.71 -10.79
CA PHE A 86 -16.95 -3.54 -11.76
C PHE A 86 -17.57 -3.51 -13.17
N ALA A 87 -18.90 -3.35 -13.27
CA ALA A 87 -19.58 -3.14 -14.55
C ALA A 87 -19.23 -1.81 -15.25
N ASP A 88 -18.90 -0.76 -14.49
CA ASP A 88 -18.35 0.48 -15.04
C ASP A 88 -16.94 0.21 -15.56
N THR A 89 -16.10 -0.44 -14.76
CA THR A 89 -14.75 -0.84 -15.20
C THR A 89 -14.79 -1.61 -16.51
N MET A 90 -15.58 -2.68 -16.63
CA MET A 90 -15.72 -3.42 -17.89
C MET A 90 -16.13 -2.50 -19.05
N TYR A 91 -17.07 -1.58 -18.84
CA TYR A 91 -17.46 -0.61 -19.85
C TYR A 91 -16.31 0.29 -20.33
N LEU A 92 -15.45 0.74 -19.42
CA LEU A 92 -14.27 1.54 -19.77
C LEU A 92 -13.24 0.68 -20.52
N LEU A 93 -12.94 -0.52 -20.02
CA LEU A 93 -11.94 -1.41 -20.62
C LEU A 93 -12.30 -1.79 -22.06
N GLU A 94 -13.57 -2.08 -22.35
CA GLU A 94 -14.05 -2.35 -23.71
C GLU A 94 -13.79 -1.16 -24.65
N LYS A 95 -13.98 0.07 -24.17
CA LYS A 95 -13.73 1.28 -24.98
C LYS A 95 -12.25 1.59 -25.16
N LEU A 96 -11.41 1.23 -24.20
CA LEU A 96 -9.95 1.34 -24.28
C LEU A 96 -9.41 0.31 -25.28
N ALA A 97 -9.85 -0.95 -25.18
CA ALA A 97 -9.48 -2.01 -26.11
C ALA A 97 -9.87 -1.66 -27.55
N ALA A 98 -11.10 -1.16 -27.76
CA ALA A 98 -11.56 -0.70 -29.08
C ALA A 98 -10.75 0.49 -29.66
N ARG A 99 -9.97 1.20 -28.83
CA ARG A 99 -9.08 2.29 -29.25
C ARG A 99 -7.61 1.86 -29.40
N GLY A 100 -7.26 0.65 -28.97
CA GLY A 100 -5.94 0.05 -29.17
C GLY A 100 -4.93 0.34 -28.07
N VAL A 101 -5.23 -0.02 -26.82
CA VAL A 101 -4.19 -0.13 -25.77
C VAL A 101 -3.38 -1.41 -25.94
N ASP A 102 -2.09 -1.38 -25.64
CA ASP A 102 -1.20 -2.54 -25.77
C ASP A 102 -1.28 -3.49 -24.57
N TYR A 103 -1.62 -2.97 -23.38
CA TYR A 103 -1.94 -3.79 -22.22
C TYR A 103 -2.83 -3.04 -21.21
N LEU A 104 -3.51 -3.82 -20.36
CA LEU A 104 -4.29 -3.33 -19.23
C LEU A 104 -3.66 -3.79 -17.92
N HIS A 105 -3.60 -2.93 -16.90
CA HIS A 105 -2.95 -3.24 -15.64
C HIS A 105 -3.92 -3.05 -14.47
N PHE A 106 -4.22 -4.15 -13.77
CA PHE A 106 -5.04 -4.13 -12.56
C PHE A 106 -4.32 -3.39 -11.43
N SER A 107 -5.02 -2.49 -10.73
CA SER A 107 -4.55 -1.94 -9.47
C SER A 107 -5.34 -2.53 -8.31
N VAL A 108 -4.83 -3.61 -7.72
CA VAL A 108 -5.40 -4.28 -6.55
C VAL A 108 -4.34 -4.50 -5.47
N GLY A 109 -4.78 -4.68 -4.22
CA GLY A 109 -3.88 -4.91 -3.08
C GLY A 109 -3.35 -6.34 -2.99
N ALA A 110 -4.07 -7.31 -3.56
CA ALA A 110 -3.72 -8.72 -3.60
C ALA A 110 -4.08 -9.30 -4.97
N THR A 111 -3.22 -10.18 -5.52
CA THR A 111 -3.35 -10.75 -6.87
C THR A 111 -4.73 -11.32 -7.15
N LEU A 112 -5.28 -12.14 -6.25
CA LEU A 112 -6.60 -12.78 -6.41
C LEU A 112 -7.72 -12.07 -5.62
N ARG A 113 -7.61 -10.76 -5.39
CA ARG A 113 -8.60 -10.03 -4.61
C ARG A 113 -10.01 -10.11 -5.26
N PRO A 114 -11.05 -10.52 -4.51
CA PRO A 114 -12.44 -10.44 -4.97
C PRO A 114 -12.94 -8.98 -4.96
N SER A 115 -14.24 -8.80 -5.18
CA SER A 115 -14.85 -7.47 -5.13
C SER A 115 -14.71 -6.85 -3.74
N ILE A 116 -14.41 -5.56 -3.69
CA ILE A 116 -14.47 -4.79 -2.43
C ILE A 116 -15.85 -4.20 -2.17
N VAL A 117 -16.76 -4.28 -3.15
CA VAL A 117 -18.12 -3.74 -3.05
C VAL A 117 -19.13 -4.85 -2.79
N ASP A 118 -19.06 -5.95 -3.54
CA ASP A 118 -19.86 -7.15 -3.31
C ASP A 118 -19.02 -8.18 -2.55
N THR A 119 -19.10 -8.13 -1.23
CA THR A 119 -18.37 -9.02 -0.33
C THR A 119 -19.00 -10.41 -0.21
N THR A 120 -20.13 -10.68 -0.90
CA THR A 120 -20.82 -11.97 -0.83
C THR A 120 -20.33 -12.97 -1.89
N ASP A 121 -19.72 -12.46 -2.97
CA ASP A 121 -19.17 -13.26 -4.05
C ASP A 121 -17.63 -13.32 -3.96
N PRO A 122 -17.05 -14.46 -3.54
CA PRO A 122 -15.62 -14.60 -3.36
C PRO A 122 -14.83 -14.75 -4.67
N THR A 123 -15.50 -14.73 -5.83
CA THR A 123 -14.84 -14.90 -7.12
C THR A 123 -13.83 -13.76 -7.36
N PRO A 124 -12.55 -14.07 -7.67
CA PRO A 124 -11.53 -13.06 -7.98
C PRO A 124 -11.95 -12.16 -9.15
N LEU A 125 -11.58 -10.88 -9.09
CA LEU A 125 -11.96 -9.93 -10.15
C LEU A 125 -11.34 -10.27 -11.52
N ILE A 126 -10.18 -10.94 -11.54
CA ILE A 126 -9.57 -11.42 -12.79
C ILE A 126 -10.41 -12.50 -13.46
N GLU A 127 -11.00 -13.42 -12.70
CA GLU A 127 -11.90 -14.44 -13.23
C GLU A 127 -13.20 -13.82 -13.76
N LYS A 128 -13.76 -12.84 -13.03
CA LYS A 128 -14.92 -12.06 -13.51
C LYS A 128 -14.58 -11.32 -14.81
N TYR A 129 -13.40 -10.72 -14.90
CA TYR A 129 -12.91 -10.07 -16.12
C TYR A 129 -12.85 -11.07 -17.29
N CYS A 130 -12.24 -12.23 -17.09
CA CYS A 130 -12.13 -13.26 -18.13
C CYS A 130 -13.50 -13.78 -18.58
N ALA A 131 -14.47 -13.88 -17.68
CA ALA A 131 -15.84 -14.30 -18.00
C ALA A 131 -16.67 -13.22 -18.71
N MET A 132 -16.39 -11.92 -18.48
CA MET A 132 -17.20 -10.80 -18.97
C MET A 132 -16.64 -10.11 -20.21
N ARG A 133 -15.35 -10.27 -20.51
CA ARG A 133 -14.67 -9.56 -21.62
C ARG A 133 -15.19 -9.99 -23.00
N SER A 134 -15.29 -9.03 -23.92
CA SER A 134 -15.54 -9.31 -25.33
C SER A 134 -14.32 -9.95 -26.01
N GLU A 135 -14.50 -10.47 -27.22
CA GLU A 135 -13.40 -10.97 -28.04
C GLU A 135 -12.33 -9.90 -28.30
N THR A 136 -12.74 -8.64 -28.48
CA THR A 136 -11.83 -7.49 -28.68
C THR A 136 -10.99 -7.24 -27.43
N LEU A 137 -11.63 -7.20 -26.25
CA LEU A 137 -10.94 -6.99 -24.99
C LEU A 137 -10.05 -8.18 -24.62
N ALA A 138 -10.44 -9.40 -25.02
CA ALA A 138 -9.63 -10.60 -24.83
C ALA A 138 -8.32 -10.62 -25.65
N GLN A 139 -8.18 -9.78 -26.68
CA GLN A 139 -6.92 -9.65 -27.43
C GLN A 139 -5.90 -8.74 -26.73
N VAL A 140 -6.31 -7.98 -25.71
CA VAL A 140 -5.42 -7.08 -24.98
C VAL A 140 -4.82 -7.81 -23.78
N PRO A 141 -3.49 -7.97 -23.71
CA PRO A 141 -2.81 -8.56 -22.56
C PRO A 141 -3.18 -7.85 -21.26
N VAL A 142 -3.42 -8.62 -20.20
CA VAL A 142 -3.74 -8.10 -18.87
C VAL A 142 -2.65 -8.42 -17.84
N MET A 143 -2.17 -7.38 -17.17
CA MET A 143 -1.16 -7.43 -16.14
C MET A 143 -1.79 -7.38 -14.74
N GLY A 144 -1.46 -8.37 -13.92
CA GLY A 144 -1.83 -8.45 -12.51
C GLY A 144 -0.79 -7.83 -11.58
N VAL A 145 -1.21 -7.48 -10.37
CA VAL A 145 -0.34 -6.97 -9.29
C VAL A 145 -0.97 -7.33 -7.94
N GLY A 146 -0.18 -7.25 -6.88
CA GLY A 146 -0.70 -7.28 -5.51
C GLY A 146 -0.04 -8.37 -4.67
N GLY A 147 1.00 -8.00 -3.93
CA GLY A 147 1.63 -8.90 -2.97
C GLY A 147 2.55 -9.97 -3.56
N VAL A 148 2.94 -9.89 -4.83
CA VAL A 148 3.88 -10.85 -5.46
C VAL A 148 5.27 -10.73 -4.82
N VAL A 149 5.76 -11.82 -4.23
CA VAL A 149 7.10 -11.93 -3.63
C VAL A 149 7.87 -13.13 -4.21
N ASN A 150 7.19 -14.25 -4.49
CA ASN A 150 7.80 -15.50 -4.92
C ASN A 150 7.24 -16.00 -6.27
N ALA A 151 7.89 -17.03 -6.83
CA ALA A 151 7.43 -17.71 -8.05
C ALA A 151 5.96 -18.12 -7.96
N ALA A 152 5.58 -18.76 -6.85
CA ALA A 152 4.23 -19.26 -6.62
C ALA A 152 3.16 -18.16 -6.64
N ASP A 153 3.47 -16.95 -6.16
CA ASP A 153 2.53 -15.82 -6.19
C ASP A 153 2.28 -15.35 -7.63
N ALA A 154 3.32 -15.36 -8.47
CA ALA A 154 3.21 -15.01 -9.87
C ALA A 154 2.48 -16.09 -10.67
N GLU A 155 2.83 -17.37 -10.47
CA GLU A 155 2.17 -18.52 -11.08
C GLU A 155 0.68 -18.55 -10.75
N GLN A 156 0.31 -18.31 -9.48
CA GLN A 156 -1.08 -18.20 -9.07
C GLN A 156 -1.83 -17.10 -9.84
N GLY A 157 -1.20 -15.95 -10.09
CA GLY A 157 -1.82 -14.90 -10.90
C GLY A 157 -2.05 -15.34 -12.35
N LEU A 158 -1.04 -15.98 -12.95
CA LEU A 158 -1.11 -16.45 -14.34
C LEU A 158 -2.17 -17.54 -14.52
N ASP A 159 -2.26 -18.49 -13.60
CA ASP A 159 -3.23 -19.59 -13.64
C ASP A 159 -4.70 -19.09 -13.59
N HIS A 160 -4.93 -17.92 -13.00
CA HIS A 160 -6.26 -17.31 -12.87
C HIS A 160 -6.61 -16.32 -13.99
N GLY A 161 -5.72 -16.16 -14.99
CA GLY A 161 -6.02 -15.43 -16.23
C GLY A 161 -5.28 -14.12 -16.43
N TYR A 162 -4.29 -13.79 -15.59
CA TYR A 162 -3.32 -12.75 -15.94
C TYR A 162 -2.34 -13.24 -17.01
N ASP A 163 -1.97 -12.37 -17.95
CA ASP A 163 -0.94 -12.67 -18.96
C ASP A 163 0.46 -12.27 -18.47
N LEU A 164 0.53 -11.31 -17.54
CA LEU A 164 1.76 -10.74 -16.97
C LEU A 164 1.55 -10.44 -15.49
N MET A 165 2.64 -10.47 -14.71
CA MET A 165 2.62 -10.09 -13.29
C MET A 165 3.60 -8.95 -13.02
N ALA A 166 3.10 -7.88 -12.40
CA ALA A 166 3.89 -6.76 -11.93
C ALA A 166 4.39 -7.01 -10.51
N VAL A 167 5.68 -6.74 -10.28
CA VAL A 167 6.35 -6.90 -9.00
C VAL A 167 6.93 -5.55 -8.55
N GLY A 168 6.44 -5.05 -7.42
CA GLY A 168 6.82 -3.75 -6.88
C GLY A 168 7.77 -3.85 -5.69
N ARG A 169 7.20 -4.06 -4.50
CA ARG A 169 7.93 -4.09 -3.22
C ARG A 169 9.11 -5.07 -3.21
N ALA A 170 8.95 -6.27 -3.73
CA ALA A 170 10.02 -7.27 -3.77
C ALA A 170 11.21 -6.81 -4.62
N CYS A 171 11.00 -6.06 -5.70
CA CYS A 171 12.09 -5.49 -6.52
C CYS A 171 12.84 -4.34 -5.83
N ILE A 172 12.21 -3.67 -4.85
CA ILE A 172 12.90 -2.68 -4.00
C ILE A 172 13.84 -3.39 -3.03
N ALA A 173 13.37 -4.49 -2.42
CA ALA A 173 14.16 -5.29 -1.48
C ALA A 173 15.24 -6.14 -2.18
N TYR A 174 14.92 -6.65 -3.36
CA TYR A 174 15.74 -7.56 -4.16
C TYR A 174 15.83 -7.02 -5.59
N PRO A 175 16.78 -6.11 -5.89
CA PRO A 175 16.98 -5.62 -7.26
C PRO A 175 17.28 -6.74 -8.28
N ASP A 176 17.77 -7.87 -7.80
CA ASP A 176 18.06 -9.11 -8.53
C ASP A 176 16.91 -10.15 -8.45
N TRP A 177 15.70 -9.74 -8.07
CA TRP A 177 14.53 -10.59 -7.84
C TRP A 177 14.33 -11.64 -8.94
N THR A 178 14.36 -11.23 -10.21
CA THR A 178 14.15 -12.14 -11.35
C THR A 178 15.17 -13.26 -11.40
N ALA A 179 16.45 -12.98 -11.10
CA ALA A 179 17.51 -13.98 -11.09
C ALA A 179 17.35 -14.97 -9.94
N ARG A 180 16.98 -14.47 -8.74
CA ARG A 180 16.74 -15.30 -7.55
C ARG A 180 15.56 -16.24 -7.74
N ILE A 181 14.43 -15.71 -8.24
CA ILE A 181 13.24 -16.51 -8.53
C ILE A 181 13.53 -17.54 -9.63
N ALA A 182 14.27 -17.16 -10.69
CA ALA A 182 14.69 -18.11 -11.72
C ALA A 182 15.64 -19.21 -11.20
N ALA A 183 16.39 -18.94 -10.13
CA ALA A 183 17.23 -19.91 -9.43
C ALA A 183 16.45 -20.80 -8.44
N GLY A 184 15.14 -20.55 -8.24
CA GLY A 184 14.30 -21.28 -7.30
C GLY A 184 14.49 -20.85 -5.85
N GLU A 185 15.00 -19.64 -5.60
CA GLU A 185 15.08 -19.08 -4.24
C GLU A 185 13.68 -18.71 -3.74
N GLU A 186 13.44 -18.96 -2.45
CA GLU A 186 12.27 -18.48 -1.73
C GLU A 186 12.66 -17.25 -0.90
N LEU A 187 11.98 -16.14 -1.15
CA LEU A 187 12.28 -14.84 -0.59
C LEU A 187 11.27 -14.48 0.49
N GLU A 188 11.77 -13.87 1.55
CA GLU A 188 10.96 -13.25 2.58
C GLU A 188 10.98 -11.73 2.39
N LEU A 189 9.84 -11.05 2.34
CA LEU A 189 9.83 -9.63 2.00
C LEU A 189 10.39 -8.75 3.15
N PHE A 190 11.66 -8.37 3.08
CA PHE A 190 12.27 -7.37 3.98
C PHE A 190 13.50 -6.68 3.39
N ILE A 191 13.89 -5.56 3.99
CA ILE A 191 15.10 -4.81 3.69
C ILE A 191 15.93 -4.69 4.96
N ASP A 192 17.20 -5.07 4.93
CA ASP A 192 18.11 -4.84 6.03
C ASP A 192 18.41 -3.33 6.17
N SER A 193 18.23 -2.75 7.37
CA SER A 193 18.42 -1.32 7.66
C SER A 193 19.82 -0.81 7.32
N THR A 194 20.82 -1.69 7.31
CA THR A 194 22.21 -1.40 6.96
C THR A 194 22.46 -1.39 5.46
N GLN A 195 21.53 -1.89 4.65
CA GLN A 195 21.71 -2.10 3.21
C GLN A 195 21.15 -0.98 2.33
N ARG A 196 20.58 0.09 2.90
CA ARG A 196 19.99 1.21 2.13
C ARG A 196 20.92 1.71 1.02
N GLU A 197 22.18 1.99 1.36
CA GLU A 197 23.16 2.54 0.42
C GLU A 197 23.59 1.50 -0.62
N ALA A 198 23.82 0.26 -0.19
CA ALA A 198 24.18 -0.84 -1.10
C ALA A 198 23.08 -1.14 -2.13
N LEU A 199 21.81 -1.01 -1.73
CA LEU A 199 20.63 -1.16 -2.59
C LEU A 199 20.30 0.11 -3.38
N ASN A 200 21.06 1.19 -3.22
CA ASN A 200 20.83 2.50 -3.85
C ASN A 200 19.40 3.04 -3.62
N ILE A 201 18.81 2.79 -2.44
CA ILE A 201 17.46 3.26 -2.14
C ILE A 201 17.52 4.74 -1.73
N PRO A 202 16.89 5.67 -2.48
CA PRO A 202 16.92 7.09 -2.13
C PRO A 202 16.22 7.36 -0.80
N GLU A 203 16.70 8.34 -0.03
CA GLU A 203 16.12 8.69 1.28
C GLU A 203 14.60 8.95 1.22
N PRO A 204 14.04 9.67 0.22
CA PRO A 204 12.59 9.85 0.14
C PRO A 204 11.82 8.53 0.00
N LEU A 205 12.37 7.56 -0.74
CA LEU A 205 11.78 6.23 -0.88
C LEU A 205 11.97 5.39 0.39
N TRP A 206 13.12 5.51 1.06
CA TRP A 206 13.40 4.85 2.34
C TRP A 206 12.40 5.23 3.45
N ARG A 207 11.96 6.50 3.44
CA ARG A 207 10.95 7.04 4.38
C ARG A 207 9.51 6.89 3.89
N PHE A 208 9.30 6.24 2.74
CA PHE A 208 7.95 5.98 2.27
C PHE A 208 7.34 4.83 3.08
N SER A 209 6.12 4.99 3.60
CA SER A 209 5.54 4.07 4.60
C SER A 209 5.53 2.59 4.16
N LEU A 210 5.28 2.31 2.87
CA LEU A 210 5.29 0.94 2.36
C LEU A 210 6.70 0.33 2.25
N VAL A 211 7.73 1.16 2.14
CA VAL A 211 9.14 0.72 2.16
C VAL A 211 9.63 0.62 3.59
N GLU A 212 9.32 1.61 4.42
CA GLU A 212 9.66 1.62 5.84
C GLU A 212 9.14 0.37 6.56
N ALA A 213 7.92 -0.06 6.23
CA ALA A 213 7.32 -1.31 6.71
C ALA A 213 8.13 -2.58 6.39
N MET A 214 8.96 -2.56 5.35
CA MET A 214 9.82 -3.69 4.99
C MET A 214 11.17 -3.66 5.71
N ILE A 215 11.56 -2.53 6.31
CA ILE A 215 12.90 -2.37 6.89
C ILE A 215 12.99 -3.13 8.22
N ARG A 216 13.95 -4.06 8.30
CA ARG A 216 14.36 -4.75 9.52
C ARG A 216 15.63 -4.14 10.04
N ASP A 217 15.66 -3.86 11.34
CA ASP A 217 16.82 -3.21 11.93
C ASP A 217 17.91 -4.23 12.27
N MET A 218 18.99 -4.20 11.50
CA MET A 218 20.14 -5.10 11.66
C MET A 218 21.39 -4.35 12.11
N SER A 219 21.27 -3.04 12.41
CA SER A 219 22.40 -2.13 12.61
C SER A 219 23.11 -2.29 13.96
N MET A 220 22.45 -2.93 14.94
CA MET A 220 23.02 -3.30 16.24
C MET A 220 22.24 -4.52 16.75
N GLY A 221 22.90 -5.42 17.47
CA GLY A 221 22.26 -6.55 18.15
C GLY A 221 21.35 -6.16 19.33
N ASP A 222 20.84 -4.93 19.36
CA ASP A 222 19.92 -4.46 20.38
C ASP A 222 18.51 -4.88 19.95
N ALA A 223 17.98 -5.90 20.61
CA ALA A 223 16.60 -6.32 20.38
C ALA A 223 15.66 -5.11 20.62
N LYS A 224 14.67 -4.91 19.76
CA LYS A 224 13.56 -3.97 20.04
C LYS A 224 12.55 -4.59 20.99
N PHE A 225 12.41 -5.91 20.89
CA PHE A 225 11.47 -6.71 21.64
C PHE A 225 12.21 -7.90 22.23
N LYS A 226 11.86 -8.26 23.46
CA LYS A 226 12.16 -9.60 23.97
C LYS A 226 11.37 -10.62 23.14
N PRO A 227 12.03 -11.61 22.50
CA PRO A 227 11.33 -12.66 21.77
C PRO A 227 10.39 -13.43 22.68
N GLY A 228 9.22 -13.78 22.15
CA GLY A 228 8.25 -14.60 22.85
C GLY A 228 6.81 -14.30 22.46
N MET A 229 5.91 -15.06 23.07
CA MET A 229 4.48 -14.91 22.89
C MET A 229 3.92 -14.05 24.02
N PHE A 230 3.24 -12.96 23.65
CA PHE A 230 2.58 -12.04 24.57
C PHE A 230 1.08 -12.18 24.39
N VAL A 231 0.41 -12.60 25.46
CA VAL A 231 -1.04 -12.78 25.47
C VAL A 231 -1.70 -11.50 25.97
N GLU A 232 -2.59 -10.94 25.17
CA GLU A 232 -3.35 -9.75 25.51
C GLU A 232 -4.85 -10.02 25.48
N THR A 233 -5.49 -9.72 26.60
CA THR A 233 -6.93 -9.66 26.70
C THR A 233 -7.40 -8.24 26.42
N VAL A 234 -8.26 -8.07 25.42
CA VAL A 234 -8.86 -6.81 25.00
C VAL A 234 -10.37 -6.97 24.88
N GLN A 235 -11.10 -5.88 25.08
CA GLN A 235 -12.55 -5.85 24.88
C GLN A 235 -12.84 -5.11 23.57
N ASP A 236 -13.69 -5.69 22.74
CA ASP A 236 -14.46 -4.94 21.75
C ASP A 236 -15.83 -4.55 22.35
N ASP A 237 -16.70 -3.92 21.55
CA ASP A 237 -18.01 -3.44 22.01
C ASP A 237 -18.95 -4.56 22.51
N ALA A 238 -18.67 -5.82 22.18
CA ALA A 238 -19.56 -6.96 22.44
C ALA A 238 -18.92 -8.11 23.25
N ASN A 239 -17.60 -8.29 23.17
CA ASN A 239 -16.91 -9.50 23.62
C ASN A 239 -15.49 -9.22 24.15
N GLU A 240 -15.00 -10.16 24.94
CA GLU A 240 -13.61 -10.25 25.33
C GLU A 240 -12.84 -11.10 24.30
N LEU A 241 -11.77 -10.53 23.76
CA LEU A 241 -10.87 -11.17 22.81
C LEU A 241 -9.53 -11.43 23.48
N VAL A 242 -9.01 -12.64 23.29
CA VAL A 242 -7.68 -13.04 23.73
C VAL A 242 -6.81 -13.19 22.49
N ILE A 243 -5.80 -12.34 22.37
CA ILE A 243 -4.93 -12.23 21.21
C ILE A 243 -3.51 -12.60 21.63
N ASN A 244 -2.95 -13.60 20.94
CA ASN A 244 -1.57 -14.01 21.07
C ASN A 244 -0.74 -13.23 20.05
N VAL A 245 0.26 -12.49 20.51
CA VAL A 245 1.17 -11.74 19.66
C VAL A 245 2.56 -12.33 19.83
N SER A 246 3.08 -12.95 18.78
CA SER A 246 4.43 -13.48 18.73
C SER A 246 5.37 -12.38 18.27
N LEU A 247 6.34 -12.02 19.11
CA LEU A 247 7.38 -11.05 18.79
C LEU A 247 8.71 -11.77 18.64
N GLU A 248 9.46 -11.41 17.61
CA GLU A 248 10.89 -11.71 17.48
C GLU A 248 11.69 -10.47 17.92
N ASN A 249 13.03 -10.53 17.86
CA ASN A 249 13.89 -9.47 18.38
C ASN A 249 13.54 -8.08 17.82
N ASP A 250 13.10 -8.00 16.57
CA ASP A 250 12.95 -6.74 15.83
C ASP A 250 11.57 -6.56 15.19
N ARG A 251 10.64 -7.52 15.32
CA ARG A 251 9.39 -7.53 14.56
C ARG A 251 8.21 -8.24 15.25
N ILE A 252 7.01 -7.98 14.73
CA ILE A 252 5.82 -8.80 14.95
C ILE A 252 5.88 -10.01 14.00
N ALA A 253 6.01 -11.21 14.55
CA ALA A 253 6.16 -12.46 13.80
C ALA A 253 4.81 -13.12 13.47
N ASP A 254 3.87 -13.10 14.42
CA ASP A 254 2.52 -13.62 14.20
C ASP A 254 1.52 -12.98 15.16
N ILE A 255 0.26 -13.00 14.76
CA ILE A 255 -0.88 -12.58 15.57
C ILE A 255 -1.96 -13.64 15.41
N ALA A 256 -2.38 -14.25 16.51
CA ALA A 256 -3.38 -15.31 16.51
C ALA A 256 -4.47 -15.03 17.54
N LEU A 257 -5.73 -15.32 17.19
CA LEU A 257 -6.82 -15.40 18.15
C LEU A 257 -6.68 -16.68 18.97
N ALA A 258 -6.73 -16.56 20.30
CA ALA A 258 -6.95 -17.73 21.13
C ALA A 258 -8.39 -18.24 20.93
N ALA A 259 -8.58 -19.55 21.03
CA ALA A 259 -9.90 -20.18 20.84
C ALA A 259 -10.93 -19.56 21.79
N SER A 260 -11.98 -18.96 21.21
CA SER A 260 -13.09 -18.32 21.92
C SER A 260 -14.41 -18.81 21.35
N PRO A 261 -15.47 -19.00 22.16
CA PRO A 261 -16.77 -19.47 21.68
C PRO A 261 -17.51 -18.49 20.76
N VAL A 262 -16.97 -17.28 20.51
CA VAL A 262 -17.60 -16.21 19.70
C VAL A 262 -16.82 -15.96 18.40
N GLN A 263 -16.56 -17.01 17.62
CA GLN A 263 -15.98 -16.89 16.28
C GLN A 263 -17.08 -16.98 15.24
N THR A 264 -17.69 -15.84 14.89
CA THR A 264 -18.55 -15.78 13.69
C THR A 264 -17.67 -15.71 12.44
N VAL A 265 -18.21 -16.10 11.28
CA VAL A 265 -17.49 -16.00 9.99
C VAL A 265 -17.06 -14.56 9.73
N GLU A 266 -17.96 -13.59 9.94
CA GLU A 266 -17.70 -12.16 9.75
C GLU A 266 -16.57 -11.64 10.66
N PHE A 267 -16.53 -12.07 11.92
CA PHE A 267 -15.44 -11.74 12.86
C PHE A 267 -14.09 -12.33 12.42
N THR A 268 -14.10 -13.55 11.90
CA THR A 268 -12.87 -14.22 11.47
C THR A 268 -12.30 -13.54 10.23
N THR A 269 -13.15 -13.13 9.29
CA THR A 269 -12.74 -12.39 8.09
C THR A 269 -12.13 -11.03 8.44
N SER A 270 -12.80 -10.22 9.28
CA SER A 270 -12.27 -8.92 9.68
C SER A 270 -10.96 -9.02 10.47
N PHE A 271 -10.81 -10.07 11.28
CA PHE A 271 -9.57 -10.36 12.00
C PHE A 271 -8.42 -10.71 11.04
N GLU A 272 -8.63 -11.62 10.08
CA GLU A 272 -7.57 -11.99 9.13
C GLU A 272 -7.14 -10.77 8.29
N GLU A 273 -8.08 -9.94 7.85
CA GLU A 273 -7.74 -8.71 7.12
C GLU A 273 -6.88 -7.74 7.94
N ILE A 274 -7.24 -7.47 9.21
CA ILE A 274 -6.46 -6.56 10.05
C ILE A 274 -5.12 -7.18 10.45
N ARG A 275 -5.08 -8.51 10.68
CA ARG A 275 -3.86 -9.27 10.94
C ARG A 275 -2.89 -9.15 9.78
N GLU A 276 -3.33 -9.41 8.55
CA GLU A 276 -2.50 -9.26 7.36
C GLU A 276 -1.97 -7.83 7.21
N ARG A 277 -2.82 -6.81 7.45
CA ARG A 277 -2.38 -5.42 7.43
C ARG A 277 -1.27 -5.14 8.44
N ILE A 278 -1.44 -5.59 9.69
CA ILE A 278 -0.45 -5.37 10.76
C ILE A 278 0.86 -6.11 10.46
N LEU A 279 0.79 -7.37 10.01
CA LEU A 279 1.98 -8.17 9.70
C LEU A 279 2.73 -7.59 8.48
N SER A 280 2.00 -7.22 7.42
CA SER A 280 2.58 -6.60 6.21
C SER A 280 3.19 -5.22 6.50
N ALA A 281 2.62 -4.46 7.43
CA ALA A 281 3.13 -3.15 7.83
C ALA A 281 4.14 -3.21 8.99
N ASN A 282 4.30 -4.38 9.62
CA ASN A 282 4.97 -4.62 10.89
C ASN A 282 4.64 -3.59 11.99
N THR A 283 3.39 -3.14 12.05
CA THR A 283 2.97 -2.10 12.99
C THR A 283 1.49 -2.21 13.35
N PRO A 284 1.09 -1.97 14.61
CA PRO A 284 -0.32 -1.88 14.98
C PRO A 284 -1.02 -0.64 14.41
N HIS A 285 -0.29 0.24 13.72
CA HIS A 285 -0.78 1.55 13.28
C HIS A 285 -1.32 1.52 11.84
N VAL A 286 -2.22 0.58 11.58
CA VAL A 286 -2.89 0.41 10.29
C VAL A 286 -4.33 0.94 10.34
N ASP A 287 -4.91 1.19 9.16
CA ASP A 287 -6.32 1.58 9.05
C ASP A 287 -7.24 0.45 9.49
N ALA A 288 -8.28 0.81 10.25
CA ALA A 288 -9.31 -0.12 10.67
C ALA A 288 -10.11 -0.68 9.47
N ILE A 289 -10.67 -1.87 9.63
CA ILE A 289 -11.58 -2.47 8.66
C ILE A 289 -12.94 -1.77 8.76
N SER A 290 -13.44 -1.25 7.63
CA SER A 290 -14.76 -0.63 7.58
C SER A 290 -15.83 -1.64 7.95
N GLY A 291 -16.77 -1.28 8.84
CA GLY A 291 -17.78 -2.20 9.38
C GLY A 291 -17.31 -3.04 10.58
N ALA A 292 -16.00 -3.11 10.86
CA ALA A 292 -15.42 -3.82 12.00
C ALA A 292 -14.44 -2.94 12.80
N THR A 293 -14.78 -1.66 12.97
CA THR A 293 -13.90 -0.65 13.59
C THR A 293 -13.53 -1.00 15.03
N SER A 294 -14.51 -1.36 15.88
CA SER A 294 -14.23 -1.68 17.29
C SER A 294 -13.30 -2.89 17.42
N GLN A 295 -13.53 -3.92 16.61
CA GLN A 295 -12.68 -5.12 16.54
C GLN A 295 -11.27 -4.78 16.05
N SER A 296 -11.16 -3.99 14.98
CA SER A 296 -9.86 -3.55 14.44
C SER A 296 -9.06 -2.79 15.49
N GLU A 297 -9.69 -1.86 16.21
CA GLU A 297 -9.04 -1.10 17.28
C GLU A 297 -8.66 -2.00 18.48
N ALA A 298 -9.47 -3.00 18.81
CA ALA A 298 -9.13 -3.98 19.83
C ALA A 298 -7.86 -4.76 19.48
N VAL A 299 -7.74 -5.26 18.23
CA VAL A 299 -6.55 -5.97 17.74
C VAL A 299 -5.32 -5.05 17.74
N LYS A 300 -5.44 -3.84 17.18
CA LYS A 300 -4.34 -2.85 17.18
C LYS A 300 -3.87 -2.52 18.59
N LYS A 301 -4.81 -2.40 19.54
CA LYS A 301 -4.51 -2.17 20.96
C LYS A 301 -3.81 -3.36 21.61
N ALA A 302 -4.21 -4.59 21.31
CA ALA A 302 -3.54 -5.80 21.79
C ALA A 302 -2.08 -5.83 21.31
N VAL A 303 -1.86 -5.67 20.01
CA VAL A 303 -0.50 -5.64 19.44
C VAL A 303 0.35 -4.52 20.05
N SER A 304 -0.21 -3.32 20.22
CA SER A 304 0.50 -2.20 20.88
C SER A 304 0.90 -2.52 22.32
N LYS A 305 0.02 -3.18 23.08
CA LYS A 305 0.32 -3.60 24.47
C LYS A 305 1.39 -4.69 24.51
N ALA A 306 1.33 -5.67 23.63
CA ALA A 306 2.30 -6.74 23.52
C ALA A 306 3.71 -6.19 23.25
N MET A 307 3.83 -5.29 22.26
CA MET A 307 5.09 -4.60 21.94
C MET A 307 5.64 -3.83 23.15
N LEU A 308 4.79 -3.10 23.87
CA LEU A 308 5.20 -2.36 25.07
C LEU A 308 5.65 -3.29 26.21
N LYS A 309 4.93 -4.40 26.46
CA LYS A 309 5.32 -5.39 27.47
C LYS A 309 6.66 -6.03 27.12
N SER A 310 6.85 -6.36 25.85
CA SER A 310 8.10 -6.94 25.36
C SER A 310 9.28 -5.98 25.50
N SER A 311 9.11 -4.72 25.08
CA SER A 311 10.14 -3.68 25.22
C SER A 311 10.51 -3.46 26.69
N LYS A 312 9.54 -3.42 27.59
CA LYS A 312 9.79 -3.31 29.04
C LYS A 312 10.49 -4.53 29.61
N ALA A 313 10.13 -5.74 29.16
CA ALA A 313 10.75 -6.98 29.61
C ALA A 313 12.22 -7.03 29.20
N LEU A 314 12.54 -6.57 27.99
CA LEU A 314 13.91 -6.43 27.52
C LEU A 314 14.69 -5.38 28.32
N ALA A 315 14.14 -4.18 28.49
CA ALA A 315 14.77 -3.11 29.26
C ALA A 315 15.04 -3.49 30.73
N ALA A 316 14.17 -4.32 31.32
CA ALA A 316 14.37 -4.86 32.67
C ALA A 316 15.53 -5.88 32.74
N GLU A 317 15.77 -6.65 31.67
CA GLU A 317 16.91 -7.58 31.57
C GLU A 317 18.23 -6.85 31.30
N GLU A 318 18.19 -5.76 30.54
CA GLU A 318 19.36 -4.91 30.23
C GLU A 318 19.77 -3.97 31.38
N GLY A 319 19.09 -4.04 32.52
CA GLY A 319 19.45 -3.25 33.70
C GLY A 319 19.09 -1.77 33.59
N ALA A 320 18.17 -1.38 32.70
CA ALA A 320 17.64 -0.02 32.59
C ALA A 320 16.63 0.27 33.72
N GLY A 321 17.09 0.18 34.96
CA GLY A 321 16.41 0.67 36.14
C GLY A 321 17.03 1.97 36.62
N ASP A 322 16.55 3.12 36.12
CA ASP A 322 16.24 4.25 37.01
C ASP A 322 15.41 5.33 36.29
N ALA A 323 14.19 5.56 36.78
CA ALA A 323 13.33 6.65 36.35
C ALA A 323 13.74 7.94 37.09
N ALA A 324 14.92 8.47 36.78
CA ALA A 324 15.23 9.83 37.18
C ALA A 324 14.29 10.80 36.43
N PRO A 325 13.59 11.72 37.10
CA PRO A 325 12.72 12.67 36.42
C PRO A 325 13.54 13.54 35.47
N LYS A 326 13.32 13.36 34.17
CA LYS A 326 13.93 14.19 33.12
C LYS A 326 13.27 15.57 33.15
N SER A 327 14.05 16.62 33.43
CA SER A 327 13.60 18.00 33.32
C SER A 327 13.76 18.50 31.88
N TYR A 328 12.76 19.24 31.40
CA TYR A 328 12.76 19.89 30.08
C TYR A 328 12.39 21.36 30.26
N ASP A 329 12.94 22.22 29.40
CA ASP A 329 12.73 23.66 29.47
C ASP A 329 11.51 24.08 28.63
N VAL A 330 11.24 23.32 27.56
CA VAL A 330 10.09 23.52 26.66
C VAL A 330 9.42 22.18 26.33
N VAL A 331 8.08 22.14 26.37
CA VAL A 331 7.29 21.01 25.89
C VAL A 331 6.48 21.45 24.68
N VAL A 332 6.70 20.80 23.55
CA VAL A 332 5.95 21.02 22.30
C VAL A 332 4.96 19.89 22.11
N VAL A 333 3.68 20.21 22.01
CA VAL A 333 2.60 19.22 21.80
C VAL A 333 2.20 19.21 20.33
N GLY A 334 2.42 18.08 19.67
CA GLY A 334 2.21 17.88 18.24
C GLY A 334 3.48 18.08 17.43
N SER A 335 3.72 17.15 16.50
CA SER A 335 4.90 17.05 15.63
C SER A 335 4.58 17.39 14.17
N GLY A 336 3.49 18.14 13.92
CA GLY A 336 3.23 18.72 12.60
C GLY A 336 4.31 19.74 12.20
N GLY A 337 4.26 20.23 10.96
CA GLY A 337 5.26 21.21 10.47
C GLY A 337 5.50 22.40 11.41
N ALA A 338 4.44 22.94 12.02
CA ALA A 338 4.55 24.02 12.99
C ALA A 338 5.19 23.59 14.33
N GLY A 339 4.87 22.39 14.81
CA GLY A 339 5.42 21.86 16.07
C GLY A 339 6.89 21.52 15.96
N LEU A 340 7.30 20.85 14.87
CA LEU A 340 8.71 20.56 14.60
C LEU A 340 9.52 21.85 14.41
N ALA A 341 8.99 22.84 13.68
CA ALA A 341 9.66 24.13 13.52
C ALA A 341 9.83 24.86 14.86
N ALA A 342 8.80 24.86 15.72
CA ALA A 342 8.89 25.46 17.05
C ALA A 342 9.89 24.73 17.97
N ALA A 343 9.95 23.40 17.88
CA ALA A 343 10.89 22.60 18.65
C ALA A 343 12.34 22.84 18.22
N ILE A 344 12.60 22.93 16.90
CA ILE A 344 13.91 23.27 16.35
C ILE A 344 14.33 24.66 16.82
N GLN A 345 13.46 25.66 16.69
CA GLN A 345 13.77 27.03 17.12
C GLN A 345 14.10 27.10 18.62
N ALA A 346 13.31 26.45 19.48
CA ALA A 346 13.56 26.42 20.91
C ALA A 346 14.88 25.71 21.27
N HIS A 347 15.21 24.62 20.55
CA HIS A 347 16.48 23.94 20.70
C HIS A 347 17.67 24.81 20.26
N ASP A 348 17.55 25.52 19.14
CA ASP A 348 18.58 26.42 18.63
C ASP A 348 18.83 27.62 19.56
N GLU A 349 17.82 28.01 20.35
CA GLU A 349 17.92 28.98 21.44
C GLU A 349 18.47 28.39 22.76
N GLY A 350 18.84 27.10 22.76
CA GLY A 350 19.50 26.42 23.87
C GLY A 350 18.57 25.73 24.86
N ALA A 351 17.28 25.62 24.57
CA ALA A 351 16.32 24.91 25.43
C ALA A 351 16.42 23.40 25.26
N ARG A 352 16.23 22.64 26.34
CA ARG A 352 15.98 21.19 26.25
C ARG A 352 14.50 20.97 25.96
N VAL A 353 14.21 20.56 24.74
CA VAL A 353 12.84 20.45 24.22
C VAL A 353 12.35 19.00 24.30
N LEU A 354 11.14 18.80 24.83
CA LEU A 354 10.39 17.55 24.69
C LEU A 354 9.27 17.74 23.67
N ILE A 355 9.25 16.92 22.63
CA ILE A 355 8.11 16.85 21.71
C ILE A 355 7.22 15.70 22.17
N VAL A 356 5.93 15.97 22.32
CA VAL A 356 4.90 14.99 22.63
C VAL A 356 3.97 14.89 21.44
N GLU A 357 3.95 13.74 20.79
CA GLU A 357 3.04 13.44 19.69
C GLU A 357 2.06 12.36 20.13
N LYS A 358 0.79 12.55 19.76
CA LYS A 358 -0.27 11.56 19.97
C LYS A 358 -0.14 10.41 18.98
N MET A 359 0.29 10.73 17.76
CA MET A 359 0.58 9.76 16.70
C MET A 359 1.89 9.00 16.99
N PRO A 360 2.01 7.76 16.51
CA PRO A 360 3.24 6.96 16.65
C PRO A 360 4.38 7.45 15.73
N THR A 361 4.06 8.30 14.76
CA THR A 361 5.00 8.87 13.79
C THR A 361 4.93 10.39 13.81
N ILE A 362 6.05 11.04 13.55
CA ILE A 362 6.13 12.50 13.50
C ILE A 362 5.60 13.05 12.16
N GLY A 363 5.02 14.25 12.18
CA GLY A 363 4.64 14.98 10.96
C GLY A 363 3.19 15.47 10.92
N GLY A 364 2.31 15.00 11.79
CA GLY A 364 0.91 15.45 11.88
C GLY A 364 0.17 15.44 10.53
N ASN A 365 -0.59 16.50 10.23
CA ASN A 365 -1.30 16.63 8.95
C ASN A 365 -0.36 16.71 7.72
N THR A 366 0.92 17.02 7.91
CA THR A 366 1.91 17.10 6.83
C THR A 366 2.19 15.73 6.21
N ILE A 367 1.99 14.64 6.95
CA ILE A 367 2.07 13.26 6.43
C ILE A 367 1.06 13.04 5.30
N LYS A 368 -0.17 13.55 5.46
CA LYS A 368 -1.26 13.37 4.49
C LYS A 368 -1.15 14.25 3.24
N ALA A 369 -0.30 15.27 3.28
CA ALA A 369 -0.13 16.24 2.20
C ALA A 369 0.99 15.87 1.21
N SER A 370 1.74 14.78 1.46
CA SER A 370 2.82 14.35 0.58
C SER A 370 2.27 13.55 -0.61
N ALA A 371 1.90 14.25 -1.69
CA ALA A 371 1.98 13.66 -3.02
C ALA A 371 3.48 13.63 -3.39
N GLY A 372 4.16 12.55 -3.02
CA GLY A 372 5.57 12.36 -3.39
C GLY A 372 5.71 12.32 -4.91
N MET A 373 6.41 13.30 -5.49
CA MET A 373 7.05 13.09 -6.79
C MET A 373 8.28 12.23 -6.55
N ASN A 374 8.13 10.92 -6.73
CA ASN A 374 9.25 10.00 -6.77
C ASN A 374 9.82 10.03 -8.19
N ALA A 375 10.92 10.76 -8.38
CA ALA A 375 11.76 10.65 -9.55
C ALA A 375 13.21 10.51 -9.08
N ALA A 376 13.88 9.44 -9.51
CA ALA A 376 15.32 9.31 -9.34
C ALA A 376 16.04 10.21 -10.36
N GLU A 377 17.14 10.84 -9.96
CA GLU A 377 18.09 11.57 -10.83
C GLU A 377 17.57 12.80 -11.59
N THR A 378 16.59 13.54 -11.06
CA THR A 378 16.31 14.86 -11.63
C THR A 378 17.20 15.93 -11.01
N ARG A 379 17.73 16.82 -11.84
CA ARG A 379 18.52 18.02 -11.47
C ARG A 379 17.87 18.92 -10.38
N PHE A 380 16.59 18.73 -10.09
CA PHE A 380 15.80 19.57 -9.20
C PHE A 380 15.56 18.95 -7.81
N GLN A 381 16.12 17.76 -7.54
CA GLN A 381 16.47 17.34 -6.17
C GLN A 381 17.77 18.02 -5.77
#